data_AF-A0A918YPG2-F1
#
_entry.id   AF-A0A918YPG2-F1
#
_cell.length_a   1.000
_cell.length_b   1.000
_cell.length_c   1.000
_cell.angle_alpha   90.00
_cell.angle_beta   90.00
_cell.angle_gamma   90.00
#
_symmetry.space_group_name_H-M   'P 1'
#
loop_
_entity.id
_entity.type
_entity.pdbx_description
1 polymer ?
#
loop_
_entity_poly.entity_id
_entity_poly.type
_entity_poly.pdbx_seq_one_letter_code
_entity_poly.pdbx_strand_id
1 'polypeptide(L)'
;MADQDDAATLRGRAKNLREAARQARSLAPRLGGYLDDVSRQACNGINDFVVRNSEWSSAIWHGPYAQQCAQALVTHQATLESMATALMADASRWDAEATDLETRAKDADKKTASAGGSH
;
A
#
# COMPACT_ATOMS: atom_id res chain seq x y z
N MET A 1 -16.67 -30.39 -12.54
CA MET A 1 -16.70 -30.81 -11.13
C MET A 1 -16.55 -29.57 -10.27
N ALA A 2 -17.66 -28.88 -10.06
CA ALA A 2 -17.76 -27.77 -9.15
C ALA A 2 -18.47 -28.32 -7.92
N ASP A 3 -17.74 -28.55 -6.83
CA ASP A 3 -18.37 -28.52 -5.52
C ASP A 3 -17.29 -28.36 -4.43
N GLN A 4 -17.52 -27.37 -3.57
CA GLN A 4 -16.93 -27.23 -2.24
C GLN A 4 -15.43 -26.94 -2.18
N ASP A 5 -15.06 -25.66 -2.31
CA ASP A 5 -13.97 -25.20 -1.44
C ASP A 5 -14.43 -25.49 0.01
N ASP A 6 -13.90 -26.55 0.62
CA ASP A 6 -14.20 -26.89 2.01
C ASP A 6 -13.98 -25.66 2.91
N ALA A 7 -14.75 -25.55 3.99
CA ALA A 7 -14.70 -24.40 4.89
C ALA A 7 -13.26 -24.09 5.38
N ALA A 8 -12.42 -25.13 5.51
CA ALA A 8 -11.00 -25.00 5.81
C ALA A 8 -10.20 -24.27 4.71
N THR A 9 -10.46 -24.59 3.43
CA THR A 9 -9.84 -23.94 2.27
C THR A 9 -10.26 -22.47 2.17
N LEU A 10 -11.54 -22.17 2.38
CA LEU A 10 -12.05 -20.80 2.39
C LEU A 10 -11.40 -19.96 3.52
N ARG A 11 -11.31 -20.53 4.72
CA ARG A 11 -10.60 -19.91 5.86
C ARG A 11 -9.11 -19.70 5.58
N GLY A 12 -8.46 -20.66 4.93
CA GLY A 12 -7.06 -20.55 4.52
C GLY A 12 -6.83 -19.38 3.57
N ARG A 13 -7.67 -19.24 2.54
CA ARG A 13 -7.60 -18.11 1.60
C ARG A 13 -7.88 -16.78 2.30
N ALA A 14 -8.89 -16.71 3.17
CA ALA A 14 -9.18 -15.51 3.95
C ALA A 14 -7.99 -15.08 4.82
N LYS A 15 -7.31 -16.02 5.47
CA LYS A 15 -6.11 -15.74 6.27
C LYS A 15 -4.98 -15.16 5.41
N ASN A 16 -4.71 -15.77 4.26
CA ASN A 16 -3.66 -15.31 3.34
C ASN A 16 -3.94 -13.88 2.83
N LEU A 17 -5.20 -13.58 2.49
CA LEU A 17 -5.61 -12.24 2.07
C LEU A 17 -5.41 -11.19 3.18
N ARG A 18 -5.73 -11.53 4.44
CA ARG A 18 -5.47 -10.63 5.56
C ARG A 18 -3.99 -10.42 5.82
N GLU A 19 -3.18 -11.45 5.64
CA GLU A 19 -1.73 -11.33 5.79
C GLU A 19 -1.15 -10.42 4.70
N ALA A 20 -1.59 -10.60 3.45
CA ALA A 20 -1.23 -9.70 2.35
C ALA A 20 -1.69 -8.26 2.63
N ALA A 21 -2.91 -8.05 3.14
CA ALA A 21 -3.42 -6.73 3.50
C ALA A 21 -2.61 -6.07 4.63
N ARG A 22 -2.19 -6.84 5.63
CA ARG A 22 -1.32 -6.35 6.71
C ARG A 22 0.05 -5.94 6.19
N GLN A 23 0.66 -6.77 5.33
CA GLN A 23 1.95 -6.45 4.72
C GLN A 23 1.84 -5.19 3.85
N ALA A 24 0.81 -5.08 3.02
CA ALA A 24 0.53 -3.90 2.21
C ALA A 24 0.41 -2.63 3.05
N ARG A 25 -0.35 -2.66 4.15
CA ARG A 25 -0.47 -1.52 5.09
C ARG A 25 0.84 -1.14 5.77
N SER A 26 1.72 -2.11 6.02
CA SER A 26 3.04 -1.84 6.60
C SER A 26 4.03 -1.22 5.59
N LEU A 27 3.87 -1.54 4.30
CA LEU A 27 4.77 -1.11 3.23
C LEU A 27 4.36 0.22 2.60
N ALA A 28 3.06 0.49 2.47
CA ALA A 28 2.55 1.69 1.80
C ALA A 28 3.11 3.01 2.37
N PRO A 29 3.20 3.23 3.70
CA PRO A 29 3.78 4.47 4.23
C PRO A 29 5.26 4.63 3.89
N ARG A 30 6.01 3.53 3.87
CA ARG A 30 7.44 3.52 3.53
C ARG A 30 7.66 3.81 2.05
N LEU A 31 6.76 3.33 1.20
CA LEU A 31 6.79 3.58 -0.24
C LEU A 31 6.46 5.04 -0.55
N GLY A 32 5.36 5.55 0.02
CA GLY A 32 4.91 6.93 -0.21
C GLY A 32 5.93 7.96 0.25
N GLY A 33 6.50 7.78 1.46
CA GLY A 33 7.47 8.71 2.02
C GLY A 33 8.92 8.52 1.57
N TYR A 34 9.20 7.58 0.64
CA TYR A 34 10.59 7.22 0.31
C TYR A 34 11.41 8.38 -0.27
N LEU A 35 10.77 9.28 -1.01
CA LEU A 35 11.43 10.41 -1.66
C LEU A 35 11.10 11.77 -1.03
N ASP A 36 10.30 11.84 0.04
CA ASP A 36 9.82 13.12 0.59
C ASP A 36 10.97 14.04 1.02
N ASP A 37 11.93 13.51 1.78
CA ASP A 37 13.04 14.31 2.29
C ASP A 37 14.01 14.71 1.18
N VAL A 38 14.28 13.80 0.23
CA VAL A 38 15.17 14.05 -0.92
C VAL A 38 14.56 15.06 -1.88
N SER A 39 13.26 14.95 -2.17
CA SER A 39 12.50 15.90 -2.99
C SER A 39 12.47 17.29 -2.34
N ARG A 40 12.21 17.35 -1.02
CA ARG A 40 12.23 18.61 -0.27
C ARG A 40 13.60 19.28 -0.32
N GLN A 41 14.68 18.53 -0.11
CA GLN A 41 16.04 19.05 -0.21
C GLN A 41 16.38 19.56 -1.62
N ALA A 42 16.00 18.82 -2.66
CA ALA A 42 16.23 19.21 -4.05
C ALA A 42 15.45 20.49 -4.43
N CYS A 43 14.20 20.61 -3.98
CA CYS A 43 13.34 21.76 -4.27
C CYS A 43 13.73 23.01 -3.47
N ASN A 44 14.23 22.86 -2.24
CA ASN A 44 14.70 23.99 -1.43
C ASN A 44 15.87 24.75 -2.10
N GLY A 45 16.69 24.07 -2.91
CA GLY A 45 17.79 24.69 -3.62
C GLY A 45 17.43 25.45 -4.91
N ILE A 46 16.18 25.36 -5.37
CA ILE A 46 15.72 25.94 -6.63
C ILE A 46 14.95 27.25 -6.42
N ASN A 47 14.21 27.35 -5.32
CA ASN A 47 13.36 28.50 -5.04
C ASN A 47 14.05 29.61 -4.25
N ASP A 48 15.33 29.46 -3.95
CA ASP A 48 15.98 30.32 -3.00
C ASP A 48 17.03 31.25 -3.61
N PHE A 49 16.60 32.48 -3.88
CA PHE A 49 17.46 33.64 -4.07
C PHE A 49 17.71 34.38 -2.73
N VAL A 50 17.16 33.93 -1.59
CA VAL A 50 16.99 34.75 -0.37
C VAL A 50 17.51 34.13 0.96
N VAL A 51 17.77 32.83 1.11
CA VAL A 51 18.25 32.24 2.38
C VAL A 51 19.78 32.33 2.48
N ARG A 52 20.26 33.55 2.72
CA ARG A 52 21.54 33.80 3.41
C ARG A 52 21.31 33.60 4.91
N ASN A 53 21.32 32.37 5.43
CA ASN A 53 21.47 31.97 6.85
C ASN A 53 20.52 30.83 7.25
N SER A 54 20.76 29.64 6.74
CA SER A 54 20.59 28.47 7.60
C SER A 54 21.80 27.59 7.40
N GLU A 55 22.33 26.98 8.46
CA GLU A 55 23.50 26.09 8.41
C GLU A 55 23.29 24.82 7.53
N TRP A 56 22.16 24.78 6.81
CA TRP A 56 21.73 23.76 5.86
C TRP A 56 21.54 24.33 4.43
N SER A 57 21.89 25.61 4.18
CA SER A 57 21.59 26.34 2.93
C SER A 57 22.68 26.21 1.85
N SER A 58 23.29 25.05 1.71
CA SER A 58 23.98 24.72 0.47
C SER A 58 23.05 23.83 -0.34
N ALA A 59 22.27 24.44 -1.22
CA ALA A 59 21.83 23.70 -2.38
C ALA A 59 23.10 23.17 -3.07
N ILE A 60 23.36 21.87 -2.94
CA ILE A 60 24.61 21.28 -3.42
C ILE A 60 24.66 21.37 -4.98
N TRP A 61 23.50 21.56 -5.62
CA TRP A 61 23.30 21.57 -7.06
C TRP A 61 22.48 22.79 -7.49
N HIS A 62 23.02 23.59 -8.41
CA HIS A 62 22.35 24.77 -8.98
C HIS A 62 22.32 24.71 -10.51
N GLY A 63 21.43 25.47 -11.13
CA GLY A 63 21.35 25.64 -12.58
C GLY A 63 20.25 24.79 -13.26
N PRO A 64 20.11 24.89 -14.60
CA PRO A 64 18.99 24.31 -15.33
C PRO A 64 18.95 22.77 -15.25
N TYR A 65 20.10 22.11 -15.12
CA TYR A 65 20.16 20.66 -14.89
C TYR A 65 19.63 20.27 -13.50
N ALA A 66 19.96 21.05 -12.46
CA ALA A 66 19.44 20.80 -11.11
C ALA A 66 17.90 20.96 -11.05
N GLN A 67 17.36 21.93 -11.79
CA GLN A 67 15.91 22.10 -11.95
C GLN A 67 15.24 20.88 -12.61
N GLN A 68 15.83 20.35 -13.69
CA GLN A 68 15.33 19.14 -14.35
C GLN A 68 15.37 17.92 -13.42
N CYS A 69 16.46 17.74 -12.67
CA CYS A 69 16.59 16.64 -11.71
C CYS A 69 15.56 16.74 -10.58
N ALA A 70 15.33 17.93 -10.03
CA ALA A 70 14.30 18.12 -9.01
C ALA A 70 12.89 17.88 -9.55
N GLN A 71 12.60 18.30 -10.78
CA GLN A 71 11.32 18.02 -11.42
C GLN A 71 11.10 16.52 -11.65
N ALA A 72 12.16 15.79 -12.03
CA ALA A 72 12.12 14.34 -12.13
C ALA A 72 11.88 13.69 -10.74
N LEU A 73 12.57 14.15 -9.69
CA LEU A 73 12.37 13.69 -8.32
C LEU A 73 10.93 13.88 -7.83
N VAL A 74 10.32 15.04 -8.07
CA VAL A 74 8.92 15.31 -7.72
C VAL A 74 7.97 14.37 -8.49
N THR A 75 8.26 14.12 -9.77
CA THR A 75 7.46 13.18 -10.58
C THR A 75 7.54 11.76 -10.03
N HIS A 76 8.74 11.32 -9.65
CA HIS A 76 8.94 10.02 -9.02
C HIS A 76 8.28 9.92 -7.65
N GLN A 77 8.34 10.97 -6.84
CA GLN A 77 7.64 11.05 -5.56
C GLN A 77 6.13 10.86 -5.74
N ALA A 78 5.51 11.64 -6.65
CA ALA A 78 4.08 11.51 -6.96
C ALA A 78 3.70 10.10 -7.44
N THR A 79 4.59 9.44 -8.20
CA THR A 79 4.39 8.06 -8.63
C THR A 79 4.40 7.09 -7.45
N LEU A 80 5.33 7.24 -6.51
CA LEU A 80 5.42 6.40 -5.31
C LEU A 80 4.23 6.61 -4.37
N GLU A 81 3.77 7.85 -4.20
CA GLU A 81 2.55 8.17 -3.45
C GLU A 81 1.31 7.53 -4.07
N SER A 82 1.20 7.56 -5.40
CA SER A 82 0.12 6.89 -6.15
C SER A 82 0.15 5.37 -5.94
N MET A 83 1.33 4.75 -6.03
CA MET A 83 1.49 3.31 -5.77
C MET A 83 1.15 2.95 -4.33
N ALA A 84 1.55 3.77 -3.35
CA ALA A 84 1.20 3.58 -1.95
C ALA A 84 -0.32 3.66 -1.73
N THR A 85 -0.98 4.61 -2.38
CA THR A 85 -2.44 4.77 -2.34
C THR A 85 -3.15 3.57 -2.97
N ALA A 86 -2.70 3.11 -4.13
CA ALA A 86 -3.23 1.92 -4.79
C ALA A 86 -3.07 0.67 -3.91
N LEU A 87 -1.90 0.50 -3.29
CA LEU A 87 -1.61 -0.61 -2.38
C LEU A 87 -2.52 -0.61 -1.14
N MET A 88 -2.85 0.57 -0.60
CA MET A 88 -3.84 0.69 0.49
C MET A 88 -5.27 0.36 0.04
N ALA A 89 -5.64 0.74 -1.19
CA ALA A 89 -6.93 0.37 -1.77
C ALA A 89 -7.04 -1.14 -1.96
N ASP A 90 -6.00 -1.79 -2.48
CA ASP A 90 -5.93 -3.24 -2.64
C ASP A 90 -5.98 -3.97 -1.30
N ALA A 91 -5.27 -3.47 -0.28
CA ALA A 91 -5.35 -4.01 1.08
C ALA A 91 -6.79 -3.99 1.64
N SER A 92 -7.54 -2.94 1.33
CA SER A 92 -8.94 -2.81 1.75
C SER A 92 -9.86 -3.79 1.01
N ARG A 93 -9.59 -4.03 -0.28
CA ARG A 93 -10.30 -5.04 -1.08
C ARG A 93 -10.02 -6.46 -0.59
N TRP A 94 -8.77 -6.77 -0.26
CA TRP A 94 -8.41 -8.08 0.28
C TRP A 94 -9.06 -8.37 1.63
N ASP A 95 -9.19 -7.36 2.50
CA ASP A 95 -9.91 -7.54 3.78
C ASP A 95 -11.41 -7.75 3.59
N ALA A 96 -12.03 -7.06 2.63
CA ALA A 96 -13.43 -7.27 2.28
C ALA A 96 -13.66 -8.69 1.75
N GLU A 97 -12.81 -9.14 0.81
CA GLU A 97 -12.85 -10.50 0.26
C GLU A 97 -12.60 -11.56 1.34
N ALA A 98 -11.63 -11.35 2.24
CA ALA A 98 -11.38 -12.25 3.35
C ALA A 98 -12.62 -12.39 4.26
N THR A 99 -13.37 -11.30 4.46
CA THR A 99 -14.60 -11.31 5.26
C THR A 99 -15.72 -12.08 4.56
N ASP A 100 -15.85 -11.94 3.23
CA ASP A 100 -16.80 -12.74 2.44
C ASP A 100 -16.47 -14.23 2.50
N LEU A 101 -15.21 -14.59 2.29
CA LEU A 101 -14.73 -15.98 2.36
C LEU A 101 -14.99 -16.61 3.73
N GLU A 102 -14.82 -15.88 4.83
CA GLU A 102 -15.17 -16.37 6.15
C GLU A 102 -16.67 -16.56 6.36
N THR A 103 -17.48 -15.68 5.78
CA THR A 103 -18.95 -15.80 5.82
C THR A 103 -19.38 -17.06 5.08
N ARG A 104 -18.85 -17.26 3.87
CA ARG A 104 -19.07 -18.48 3.08
C ARG A 104 -18.59 -19.74 3.80
N ALA A 105 -17.46 -19.69 4.50
CA ALA A 105 -16.97 -20.81 5.30
C ALA A 105 -17.91 -21.16 6.47
N LYS A 106 -18.45 -20.14 7.16
CA LYS A 106 -19.45 -20.34 8.23
C LYS A 106 -20.75 -20.96 7.69
N ASP A 107 -21.19 -20.54 6.53
CA ASP A 107 -22.40 -21.08 5.90
C ASP A 107 -22.21 -22.51 5.41
N ALA A 108 -21.00 -22.86 4.94
CA ALA A 108 -20.63 -24.23 4.61
C ALA A 108 -20.68 -25.15 5.86
N ASP A 109 -20.10 -24.72 6.99
CA ASP A 109 -20.14 -25.48 8.24
C ASP A 109 -21.57 -25.67 8.78
N LYS A 110 -22.46 -24.68 8.63
CA LYS A 110 -23.87 -24.82 9.04
C LYS A 110 -24.62 -25.85 8.19
N LYS A 111 -24.35 -25.89 6.87
CA LYS A 111 -24.99 -26.85 5.96
C LYS A 111 -24.58 -28.28 6.29
N THR A 112 -23.30 -28.53 6.59
CA THR A 112 -22.83 -29.87 6.97
C THR A 112 -23.38 -30.31 8.32
N ALA A 113 -23.49 -29.41 9.31
CA ALA A 113 -24.10 -29.72 10.61
C ALA A 113 -25.60 -30.07 10.52
N SER A 114 -26.35 -29.39 9.64
CA SER A 114 -27.79 -29.67 9.42
C SER A 114 -28.03 -31.02 8.73
N ALA A 115 -27.13 -31.44 7.84
CA ALA A 115 -27.23 -32.71 7.12
C ALA A 115 -26.94 -33.95 7.98
N GLY A 116 -26.22 -33.81 9.11
CA GLY A 116 -25.87 -34.91 10.01
C GLY A 116 -26.85 -35.17 11.16
N GLY A 117 -27.93 -34.38 11.28
CA GLY A 117 -28.85 -34.40 12.42
C GLY A 117 -30.14 -35.21 12.24
N SER A 118 -30.25 -36.06 11.22
CA SER A 118 -31.42 -36.94 11.02
C SER A 118 -31.00 -38.40 11.01
N HIS A 119 -30.86 -38.98 12.21
CA HIS A 119 -31.07 -40.42 12.49
C HIS A 119 -31.26 -40.64 13.99
#